data_AF-A0A1Q4D799-F1
#
_entry.id   AF-A0A1Q4D799-F1
#
_cell.length_a   1.000
_cell.length_b   1.000
_cell.length_c   1.000
_cell.angle_alpha   90.00
_cell.angle_beta   90.00
_cell.angle_gamma   90.00
#
_symmetry.space_group_name_H-M   'P 1'
#
loop_
_entity.id
_entity.type
_entity.pdbx_description
1 polymer ?
#
loop_
_entity_poly.entity_id
_entity_poly.type
_entity_poly.pdbx_seq_one_letter_code
_entity_poly.pdbx_strand_id
1 'polypeptide(L)'
;MARDLIAIMTGLEPGSVDLDVRIQLPDSVRAHLSEVERARDAEAQARSHAATELRAAATELKNAGLSVRELGAVLGISYQRASQLTCGNSLPAERRRAS
;
A
#
# COMPACT_ATOMS: atom_id res chain seq x y z
N MET A 1 37.09 -0.91 6.15
CA MET A 1 37.67 -1.90 7.08
C MET A 1 38.04 -3.21 6.39
N ALA A 2 37.11 -3.96 5.78
CA ALA A 2 37.44 -5.24 5.13
C ALA A 2 38.42 -5.10 3.94
N ARG A 3 38.21 -4.11 3.07
CA ARG A 3 39.11 -3.81 1.92
C ARG A 3 40.51 -3.39 2.36
N ASP A 4 40.59 -2.58 3.41
CA ASP A 4 41.85 -2.08 3.98
C ASP A 4 42.68 -3.22 4.59
N LEU A 5 42.02 -4.17 5.27
CA LEU A 5 42.67 -5.35 5.85
C LEU A 5 43.19 -6.30 4.76
N ILE A 6 42.43 -6.51 3.69
CA ILE A 6 42.85 -7.34 2.54
C ILE A 6 44.09 -6.74 1.87
N ALA A 7 44.11 -5.42 1.64
CA ALA A 7 45.26 -4.72 1.06
C ALA A 7 46.52 -4.88 1.93
N ILE A 8 46.41 -4.73 3.25
CA ILE A 8 47.53 -4.90 4.19
C ILE A 8 48.06 -6.35 4.18
N MET A 9 47.17 -7.35 4.14
CA MET A 9 47.58 -8.76 4.21
C MET A 9 48.09 -9.32 2.87
N THR A 10 47.67 -8.77 1.74
CA THR A 10 48.01 -9.29 0.41
C THR A 10 49.02 -8.42 -0.34
N GLY A 11 49.30 -7.21 0.14
CA GLY A 11 50.19 -6.24 -0.52
C GLY A 11 49.60 -5.62 -1.79
N LEU A 12 48.32 -5.88 -2.08
CA LEU A 12 47.62 -5.31 -3.23
C LEU A 12 47.18 -3.88 -2.93
N GLU A 13 47.25 -3.01 -3.95
CA GLU A 13 46.72 -1.64 -3.84
C GLU A 13 45.22 -1.68 -3.53
N PRO A 14 44.71 -0.85 -2.60
CA PRO A 14 43.30 -0.86 -2.19
C PRO A 14 42.31 -0.67 -3.35
N GLY A 15 42.70 0.05 -4.40
CA GLY A 15 41.90 0.26 -5.61
C GLY A 15 41.85 -0.93 -6.56
N SER A 16 42.71 -1.95 -6.36
CA SER A 16 42.78 -3.16 -7.20
C SER A 16 41.92 -4.32 -6.70
N VAL A 17 41.33 -4.20 -5.51
CA VAL A 17 40.50 -5.24 -4.89
C VAL A 17 39.03 -4.92 -5.12
N ASP A 18 38.32 -5.68 -5.96
CA ASP A 18 36.85 -5.55 -6.05
C ASP A 18 36.17 -6.40 -4.97
N LEU A 19 35.27 -5.79 -4.19
CA LEU A 19 34.65 -6.42 -3.03
C LEU A 19 33.12 -6.34 -3.15
N ASP A 20 32.50 -7.45 -3.52
CA ASP A 20 31.05 -7.63 -3.56
C ASP A 20 30.59 -8.40 -2.30
N VAL A 21 29.87 -7.71 -1.40
CA VAL A 21 29.33 -8.31 -0.18
C VAL A 21 27.87 -8.67 -0.42
N ARG A 22 27.58 -9.97 -0.46
CA ARG A 22 26.21 -10.49 -0.59
C ARG A 22 25.70 -10.99 0.74
N ILE A 23 24.58 -10.43 1.18
CA ILE A 23 23.85 -10.93 2.34
C ILE A 23 22.96 -12.08 1.86
N GLN A 24 23.26 -13.28 2.30
CA GLN A 24 22.42 -14.46 2.07
C GLN A 24 21.50 -14.65 3.27
N LEU A 25 20.20 -14.51 3.03
CA LEU A 25 19.19 -14.85 4.03
C LEU A 25 18.99 -16.37 4.06
N PRO A 26 18.86 -16.97 5.26
CA PRO A 26 18.40 -18.35 5.39
C PRO A 26 17.05 -18.54 4.69
N ASP A 27 16.82 -19.73 4.13
CA ASP A 27 15.60 -20.02 3.37
C ASP A 27 14.33 -19.83 4.22
N SER A 28 14.39 -20.12 5.52
CA SER A 28 13.28 -19.86 6.45
C SER A 28 12.91 -18.38 6.53
N VAL A 29 13.90 -17.48 6.60
CA VAL A 29 13.67 -16.04 6.63
C VAL A 29 13.09 -15.56 5.31
N ARG A 30 13.60 -16.06 4.18
CA ARG A 30 13.07 -15.73 2.85
C ARG A 30 11.61 -16.18 2.70
N ALA A 31 11.28 -17.37 3.19
CA ALA A 31 9.91 -17.89 3.20
C ALA A 31 8.98 -16.98 4.01
N HIS A 32 9.37 -16.57 5.22
CA HIS A 32 8.58 -15.63 6.03
C HIS A 32 8.35 -14.29 5.33
N LEU A 33 9.38 -13.73 4.67
CA LEU A 33 9.23 -12.48 3.93
C LEU A 33 8.25 -12.62 2.74
N SER A 34 8.32 -13.75 2.02
CA SER A 34 7.36 -14.06 0.96
C SER A 34 5.92 -14.19 1.47
N GLU A 35 5.72 -14.80 2.64
CA GLU A 35 4.40 -14.86 3.28
C GLU A 35 3.89 -13.47 3.68
N VAL A 36 4.77 -12.61 4.19
CA VAL A 36 4.42 -11.22 4.53
C VAL A 36 3.97 -10.45 3.29
N GLU A 37 4.67 -10.59 2.17
CA GLU A 37 4.27 -9.97 0.90
C GLU A 37 2.90 -10.47 0.45
N ARG A 38 2.68 -11.79 0.44
CA ARG A 38 1.38 -12.39 0.09
C ARG A 38 0.26 -11.92 1.01
N ALA A 39 0.51 -11.84 2.32
CA ALA A 39 -0.47 -11.36 3.29
C ALA A 39 -0.82 -9.89 3.05
N ARG A 40 0.18 -9.04 2.73
CA ARG A 40 -0.04 -7.63 2.40
C ARG A 40 -0.86 -7.45 1.12
N ASP A 41 -0.59 -8.25 0.11
CA ASP A 41 -1.38 -8.22 -1.13
C ASP A 41 -2.83 -8.62 -0.86
N ALA A 42 -3.05 -9.69 -0.10
CA ALA A 42 -4.38 -10.12 0.30
C ALA A 42 -5.11 -9.06 1.13
N GLU A 43 -4.42 -8.41 2.08
CA GLU A 43 -4.96 -7.32 2.88
C GLU A 43 -5.37 -6.13 2.00
N ALA A 44 -4.51 -5.74 1.04
CA ALA A 44 -4.78 -4.65 0.12
C ALA A 44 -6.02 -4.94 -0.74
N GLN A 45 -6.16 -6.17 -1.24
CA GLN A 45 -7.34 -6.58 -2.01
C GLN A 45 -8.60 -6.59 -1.16
N ALA A 46 -8.56 -7.18 0.04
CA ALA A 46 -9.69 -7.21 0.96
C ALA A 46 -10.13 -5.79 1.36
N ARG A 47 -9.17 -4.91 1.64
CA ARG A 47 -9.43 -3.50 1.98
C ARG A 47 -10.04 -2.74 0.80
N SER A 48 -9.57 -2.99 -0.42
CA SER A 48 -10.15 -2.40 -1.64
C SER A 48 -11.59 -2.85 -1.84
N HIS A 49 -11.84 -4.16 -1.74
CA HIS A 49 -13.18 -4.74 -1.86
C HIS A 49 -14.14 -4.17 -0.82
N ALA A 50 -13.75 -4.16 0.46
CA ALA A 50 -14.56 -3.59 1.54
C ALA A 50 -14.88 -2.10 1.31
N ALA A 51 -13.93 -1.33 0.77
CA ALA A 51 -14.18 0.08 0.43
C ALA A 51 -15.19 0.23 -0.71
N THR A 52 -15.20 -0.68 -1.68
CA THR A 52 -16.19 -0.70 -2.77
C THR A 52 -17.58 -1.03 -2.26
N GLU A 53 -17.73 -2.09 -1.48
CA GLU A 53 -19.01 -2.48 -0.86
C GLU A 53 -19.58 -1.37 0.03
N LEU A 54 -18.72 -0.74 0.84
CA LEU A 54 -19.14 0.36 1.70
C LEU A 54 -19.64 1.58 0.90
N ARG A 55 -19.05 1.86 -0.27
CA ARG A 55 -19.54 2.92 -1.18
C ARG A 55 -20.86 2.54 -1.84
N ALA A 56 -21.02 1.29 -2.25
CA ALA A 56 -22.28 0.79 -2.82
C ALA A 56 -23.41 0.95 -1.79
N ALA A 57 -23.21 0.44 -0.57
CA ALA A 57 -24.17 0.59 0.53
C ALA A 57 -24.48 2.06 0.85
N ALA A 58 -23.47 2.93 0.92
CA ALA A 58 -23.68 4.36 1.13
C ALA A 58 -24.50 5.01 0.00
N THR A 59 -24.28 4.60 -1.24
CA THR A 59 -25.02 5.12 -2.41
C THR A 59 -26.48 4.68 -2.38
N GLU A 60 -26.74 3.40 -2.08
CA GLU A 60 -28.10 2.87 -1.94
C GLU A 60 -28.88 3.59 -0.82
N LEU A 61 -28.25 3.77 0.35
CA LEU A 61 -28.87 4.48 1.47
C LEU A 61 -29.14 5.97 1.15
N LYS A 62 -28.23 6.63 0.44
CA LYS A 62 -28.44 8.00 -0.03
C LYS A 62 -29.60 8.09 -1.02
N ASN A 63 -29.71 7.12 -1.94
CA ASN A 63 -30.82 7.05 -2.90
C ASN A 63 -32.15 6.75 -2.21
N ALA A 64 -32.14 6.03 -1.08
CA ALA A 64 -33.30 5.84 -0.21
C ALA A 64 -33.66 7.10 0.61
N GLY A 65 -32.91 8.20 0.47
CA GLY A 65 -33.22 9.51 1.06
C GLY A 65 -32.60 9.76 2.43
N LEU A 66 -31.69 8.91 2.91
CA LEU A 66 -31.04 9.11 4.21
C LEU A 66 -30.03 10.26 4.16
N SER A 67 -29.95 10.99 5.27
CA SER A 67 -28.94 12.03 5.47
C SER A 67 -27.56 11.43 5.75
N VAL A 68 -26.49 12.20 5.47
CA VAL A 68 -25.09 11.79 5.73
C VAL A 68 -24.86 11.40 7.19
N ARG A 69 -25.58 12.02 8.12
CA ARG A 69 -25.52 11.70 9.56
C ARG A 69 -26.08 10.31 9.86
N GLU A 70 -27.20 9.95 9.25
CA GLU A 70 -27.83 8.64 9.41
C GLU A 70 -27.01 7.55 8.74
N LEU A 71 -26.41 7.82 7.58
CA LEU A 71 -25.46 6.91 6.94
C LEU A 71 -24.30 6.54 7.88
N GLY A 72 -23.72 7.52 8.58
CA GLY A 72 -22.65 7.27 9.54
C GLY A 72 -23.08 6.31 10.64
N ALA A 73 -24.28 6.52 11.19
CA ALA A 73 -24.84 5.65 12.23
C ALA A 73 -25.13 4.22 11.72
N VAL A 74 -25.73 4.08 10.54
CA VAL A 74 -26.10 2.79 9.95
C VAL A 74 -24.88 1.98 9.50
N LEU A 75 -23.90 2.65 8.89
CA LEU A 75 -22.68 2.01 8.39
C LEU A 75 -21.62 1.82 9.48
N GLY A 76 -21.87 2.28 10.71
CA GLY A 76 -20.93 2.18 11.83
C GLY A 76 -19.65 2.99 11.63
N ILE A 77 -19.72 4.08 10.86
CA ILE A 77 -18.57 4.93 10.53
C ILE A 77 -18.78 6.37 11.03
N SER A 78 -17.68 7.09 11.21
CA SER A 78 -17.77 8.50 11.59
C SER A 78 -18.46 9.34 10.51
N TYR A 79 -19.04 10.47 10.92
CA TYR A 79 -19.65 11.44 10.01
C TYR A 79 -18.72 11.87 8.88
N GLN A 80 -17.45 12.15 9.19
CA GLN A 80 -16.44 12.54 8.21
C GLN A 80 -16.19 11.45 7.16
N ARG A 81 -16.25 10.18 7.55
CA ARG A 81 -16.06 9.07 6.62
C ARG A 81 -17.31 8.88 5.75
N ALA A 82 -18.51 9.02 6.31
CA ALA A 82 -19.75 9.04 5.55
C ALA A 82 -19.80 10.21 4.54
N SER A 83 -19.32 11.40 4.93
CA SER A 83 -19.24 12.55 4.02
C SER A 83 -18.23 12.32 2.89
N GLN A 84 -17.06 11.73 3.17
CA GLN A 84 -16.08 11.39 2.13
C GLN A 84 -16.62 10.39 1.10
N LEU A 85 -17.36 9.36 1.57
CA LEU A 85 -17.95 8.36 0.68
C LEU A 85 -19.06 8.94 -0.21
N THR A 86 -19.77 9.96 0.26
CA THR A 86 -20.88 10.59 -0.46
C THR A 86 -20.50 11.85 -1.26
N CYS A 87 -19.38 12.49 -0.94
CA CYS A 87 -18.81 13.64 -1.67
C CYS A 87 -17.75 13.23 -2.72
N GLY A 88 -17.19 12.03 -2.64
CA GLY A 88 -16.11 11.55 -3.53
C GLY A 88 -16.51 11.25 -4.98
N ASN A 89 -17.73 11.58 -5.41
CA ASN A 89 -18.11 11.50 -6.82
C ASN A 89 -19.04 12.66 -7.22
N SER A 90 -18.43 13.80 -7.52
CA SER A 90 -19.00 14.76 -8.47
C SER A 90 -17.90 15.64 -9.07
N LEU A 91 -17.03 15.04 -9.89
CA LEU A 91 -16.48 15.63 -11.12
C LEU A 91 -16.06 14.48 -12.07
N PRO A 92 -16.78 14.22 -13.17
CA PRO A 92 -16.37 13.28 -14.20
C PRO A 92 -15.12 13.80 -14.93
N ALA A 93 -14.24 12.87 -15.30
CA ALA A 93 -13.00 13.09 -16.04
C ALA A 93 -13.21 13.42 -17.53
N GLU A 94 -14.10 14.38 -17.84
CA GLU A 94 -14.35 14.86 -19.21
C GLU A 94 -13.88 16.31 -19.42
N ARG A 95 -12.58 16.57 -19.20
CA ARG A 95 -11.89 17.74 -19.78
C ARG A 95 -10.43 17.41 -20.05
N ARG A 96 -10.18 16.51 -21.00
CA ARG A 96 -8.86 16.31 -21.59
C ARG A 96 -8.93 16.00 -23.09
N ARG A 97 -9.83 16.67 -23.80
CA ARG A 97 -9.76 16.93 -25.25
C ARG A 97 -10.53 18.21 -25.56
N ALA A 98 -9.84 19.35 -25.55
CA ALA A 98 -10.13 20.50 -26.38
C ALA A 98 -9.02 21.54 -26.19
N SER A 99 -8.40 21.87 -27.32
CA SER A 99 -7.46 22.96 -27.60
C SER A 99 -6.00 22.72 -27.20
#